data_AF-A0A7Z9GN95-F1
#
_entry.id   AF-A0A7Z9GN95-F1
#
_cell.length_a   1.000
_cell.length_b   1.000
_cell.length_c   1.000
_cell.angle_alpha   90.00
_cell.angle_beta   90.00
_cell.angle_gamma   90.00
#
_symmetry.space_group_name_H-M   'P 1'
#
loop_
_entity.id
_entity.type
_entity.pdbx_description
1 polymer ?
#
loop_
_entity_poly.entity_id
_entity_poly.type
_entity_poly.pdbx_seq_one_letter_code
_entity_poly.pdbx_strand_id
1 'polypeptide(L)'
;MDLLKNKPLLFKLWIGLLGAILVLLALNNYRVNFSGNSRLLPVSLGLFTAATFMLGIYFQKVRVVMHGAAFMIVVAAAFAGFANWLPQTIGEPPALEESVEDITSLSPQELADLGEKLTFGKGKCSLCHVFGSSEHGERAPNMFGLAARANEIVQLDSYKNRDTIQTVAYDGSGIAENAVEYMAESHACPNCYVSPGYGKRGTNDRESPMPAIHKPPLSLTIDEMVAIDTWMYVREGLDAPPIDDMRLAYEKFIPEDERPQASAGGEEAGSGGENPLLTTGNEPLPDLFEKAQCTICHIIPGIPGADDADFGPELYVKTSAPKRMKDKGYTGAASSVQEYILESIMDPNLYVVPDFDEDLMPDDFGTTLNAKTLFRIINYISQLEEGKTPPDYEKM
;
A
#
# COMPACT_ATOMS: atom_id res chain seq x y z
N MET A 1 -9.08 -64.54 -37.34
CA MET A 1 -7.87 -65.31 -36.94
C MET A 1 -6.56 -64.78 -37.53
N ASP A 2 -6.55 -63.75 -38.39
CA ASP A 2 -5.29 -63.19 -38.93
C ASP A 2 -4.56 -62.18 -38.03
N LEU A 3 -5.24 -61.61 -37.02
CA LEU A 3 -4.61 -60.68 -36.06
C LEU A 3 -3.51 -61.37 -35.22
N LEU A 4 -3.69 -62.67 -34.92
CA LEU A 4 -2.75 -63.47 -34.12
C LEU A 4 -1.47 -63.85 -34.88
N LYS A 5 -1.46 -63.76 -36.22
CA LYS A 5 -0.27 -64.03 -37.03
C LYS A 5 0.69 -62.84 -37.08
N ASN A 6 0.17 -61.62 -36.88
CA ASN A 6 0.97 -60.40 -36.95
C ASN A 6 1.52 -60.03 -35.56
N LYS A 7 2.58 -60.73 -35.14
CA LYS A 7 3.26 -60.53 -33.84
C LYS A 7 3.55 -59.05 -33.48
N PRO A 8 4.07 -58.19 -34.38
CA PRO A 8 4.32 -56.79 -34.03
C PRO A 8 3.05 -55.95 -33.85
N LEU A 9 1.98 -56.26 -34.59
CA LEU A 9 0.68 -55.62 -34.39
C LEU A 9 0.06 -56.05 -33.05
N LEU A 10 0.13 -57.34 -32.73
CA LEU A 10 -0.33 -57.90 -31.47
C LEU A 10 0.41 -57.26 -30.28
N PHE A 11 1.73 -57.10 -30.38
CA PHE A 11 2.56 -56.45 -29.36
C PHE A 11 2.15 -54.99 -29.13
N LYS A 12 1.96 -54.20 -30.20
CA LYS A 12 1.49 -52.80 -30.07
C LYS A 12 0.10 -52.71 -29.44
N LEU A 13 -0.78 -53.65 -29.73
CA LEU A 13 -2.11 -53.72 -29.13
C LEU A 13 -2.03 -53.98 -27.62
N TRP A 14 -1.16 -54.89 -27.19
CA TRP A 14 -0.89 -55.13 -25.77
C TRP A 14 -0.32 -53.91 -25.05
N ILE A 15 0.64 -53.21 -25.67
CA ILE A 15 1.20 -51.97 -25.11
C ILE A 15 0.14 -50.86 -25.02
N GLY A 16 -0.73 -50.74 -26.04
CA GLY A 16 -1.86 -49.81 -26.02
C GLY A 16 -2.85 -50.11 -24.90
N LEU A 17 -3.20 -51.39 -24.71
CA LEU A 17 -4.08 -51.85 -23.62
C LEU A 17 -3.47 -51.54 -22.25
N LEU A 18 -2.18 -51.83 -22.07
CA LEU A 18 -1.46 -51.55 -20.84
C LEU A 18 -1.40 -50.04 -20.54
N GLY A 19 -1.16 -49.21 -21.56
CA GLY A 19 -1.22 -47.75 -21.43
C GLY A 19 -2.61 -47.27 -21.02
N ALA A 20 -3.67 -47.81 -21.60
CA ALA A 20 -5.04 -47.47 -21.23
C ALA A 20 -5.38 -47.87 -19.78
N ILE A 21 -4.93 -49.05 -19.35
CA ILE A 21 -5.08 -49.51 -17.96
C ILE A 21 -4.35 -48.57 -16.99
N LEU A 22 -3.13 -48.15 -17.30
CA LEU A 22 -2.37 -47.21 -16.47
C LEU A 22 -3.07 -45.86 -16.34
N VAL A 23 -3.65 -45.34 -17.43
CA VAL A 23 -4.44 -44.10 -17.39
C VAL A 23 -5.70 -44.28 -16.55
N LEU A 24 -6.43 -45.39 -16.69
CA LEU A 24 -7.61 -45.67 -15.88
C LEU A 24 -7.27 -45.81 -14.39
N LEU A 25 -6.14 -46.45 -14.08
CA LEU A 25 -5.63 -46.54 -12.70
C LEU A 25 -5.25 -45.16 -12.16
N ALA A 26 -4.62 -44.31 -12.95
CA ALA A 26 -4.31 -42.93 -12.57
C ALA A 26 -5.59 -42.14 -12.27
N LEU A 27 -6.62 -42.22 -13.13
CA LEU A 27 -7.89 -41.53 -12.93
C LEU A 27 -8.65 -42.05 -11.71
N ASN A 28 -8.67 -43.37 -11.49
CA ASN A 28 -9.31 -43.96 -10.32
C ASN A 28 -8.56 -43.60 -9.03
N ASN A 29 -7.22 -43.64 -9.05
CA ASN A 29 -6.40 -43.24 -7.92
C ASN A 29 -6.60 -41.76 -7.59
N TYR A 30 -6.67 -40.89 -8.61
CA TYR A 30 -6.97 -39.48 -8.46
C TYR A 30 -8.35 -39.28 -7.83
N ARG A 31 -9.40 -39.90 -8.39
CA ARG A 31 -10.77 -39.75 -7.87
C ARG A 31 -10.91 -40.18 -6.41
N VAL A 32 -10.23 -41.26 -6.00
CA VAL A 32 -10.36 -41.82 -4.65
C VAL A 32 -9.50 -41.07 -3.63
N ASN A 33 -8.28 -40.68 -4.00
CA ASN A 33 -7.30 -40.11 -3.07
C ASN A 33 -7.21 -38.59 -3.11
N PHE A 34 -7.78 -37.91 -4.11
CA PHE A 34 -7.77 -36.45 -4.15
C PHE A 34 -8.76 -35.84 -3.14
N SER A 35 -9.90 -36.50 -2.89
CA SER A 35 -10.89 -36.09 -1.90
C SER A 35 -10.68 -36.72 -0.51
N GLY A 36 -9.82 -37.73 -0.41
CA GLY A 36 -9.40 -38.34 0.85
C GLY A 36 -8.12 -37.67 1.35
N ASN A 37 -7.97 -37.52 2.67
CA ASN A 37 -6.87 -36.79 3.35
C ASN A 37 -5.43 -37.29 3.05
N SER A 38 -5.24 -38.25 2.15
CA SER A 38 -3.97 -38.76 1.69
C SER A 38 -3.52 -37.99 0.44
N ARG A 39 -2.67 -36.97 0.61
CA ARG A 39 -2.02 -36.12 -0.42
C ARG A 39 -1.18 -36.91 -1.46
N LEU A 40 -1.75 -37.94 -2.08
CA LEU A 40 -1.12 -38.90 -3.00
C LEU A 40 -1.24 -38.48 -4.47
N LEU A 41 -1.43 -37.19 -4.73
CA LEU A 41 -1.27 -36.55 -6.05
C LEU A 41 -0.02 -37.02 -6.82
N PRO A 42 1.15 -37.28 -6.19
CA PRO A 42 2.34 -37.76 -6.89
C PRO A 42 2.15 -39.09 -7.64
N VAL A 43 1.28 -39.98 -7.14
CA VAL A 43 1.13 -41.33 -7.71
C VAL A 43 0.32 -41.31 -9.01
N SER A 44 -0.81 -40.59 -9.02
CA SER A 44 -1.63 -40.42 -10.22
C SER A 44 -0.87 -39.71 -11.34
N LEU A 45 -0.12 -38.67 -10.97
CA LEU A 45 0.73 -37.92 -11.89
C LEU A 45 1.86 -38.78 -12.47
N GLY A 46 2.51 -39.59 -11.62
CA GLY A 46 3.55 -40.53 -12.03
C GLY A 46 3.03 -41.61 -13.00
N LEU A 47 1.88 -42.21 -12.71
CA LEU A 47 1.26 -43.21 -13.58
C LEU A 47 0.88 -42.64 -14.95
N PHE A 48 0.32 -41.43 -14.97
CA PHE A 48 -0.07 -40.76 -16.21
C PHE A 48 1.14 -40.35 -17.05
N THR A 49 2.21 -39.85 -16.42
CA THR A 49 3.48 -39.52 -17.08
C THR A 49 4.16 -40.76 -17.64
N ALA A 50 4.19 -41.87 -16.90
CA ALA A 50 4.75 -43.14 -17.36
C ALA A 50 3.97 -43.71 -18.55
N ALA A 51 2.63 -43.66 -18.50
CA ALA A 51 1.77 -44.12 -19.59
C ALA A 51 2.00 -43.30 -20.86
N THR A 52 2.08 -41.97 -20.75
CA THR A 52 2.30 -41.08 -21.89
C THR A 52 3.68 -41.28 -22.52
N PHE A 53 4.73 -41.42 -21.70
CA PHE A 53 6.08 -41.69 -22.19
C PHE A 53 6.19 -43.07 -22.88
N MET A 54 5.61 -44.12 -22.28
CA MET A 54 5.59 -45.47 -22.86
C MET A 54 4.86 -45.47 -24.21
N LEU A 55 3.67 -44.86 -24.29
CA LEU A 55 2.92 -44.76 -25.55
C LEU A 55 3.72 -43.98 -26.62
N GLY A 56 4.46 -42.94 -26.21
CA GLY A 56 5.35 -42.20 -27.11
C GLY A 56 6.47 -43.05 -27.73
N ILE A 57 7.02 -44.03 -26.99
CA ILE A 57 8.07 -44.93 -27.47
C ILE A 57 7.53 -45.88 -28.55
N TYR A 58 6.35 -46.47 -28.33
CA TYR A 58 5.82 -47.54 -29.20
C TYR A 58 4.91 -47.04 -30.33
N PHE A 59 4.34 -45.84 -30.22
CA PHE A 59 3.46 -45.23 -31.23
C PHE A 59 4.12 -44.02 -31.90
N GLN A 60 4.99 -44.29 -32.87
CA GLN A 60 5.82 -43.28 -33.55
C GLN A 60 5.03 -42.12 -34.20
N LYS A 61 3.78 -42.36 -34.66
CA LYS A 61 2.95 -41.32 -35.28
C LYS A 61 2.50 -40.22 -34.30
N VAL A 62 2.42 -40.54 -33.00
CA VAL A 62 1.99 -39.60 -31.95
C VAL A 62 3.15 -39.27 -31.00
N ARG A 63 4.36 -39.75 -31.29
CA ARG A 63 5.53 -39.67 -30.42
C ARG A 63 5.81 -38.25 -29.92
N VAL A 64 5.76 -37.27 -30.81
CA VAL A 64 6.08 -35.86 -30.48
C VAL A 64 5.07 -35.31 -29.47
N VAL A 65 3.79 -35.53 -29.70
CA VAL A 65 2.72 -35.08 -28.80
C VAL A 65 2.83 -35.78 -27.44
N MET A 66 3.05 -37.08 -27.43
CA MET A 66 3.12 -37.87 -26.19
C MET A 66 4.33 -37.52 -25.33
N HIS A 67 5.52 -37.36 -25.93
CA HIS A 67 6.72 -36.95 -25.19
C HIS A 67 6.66 -35.48 -24.76
N GLY A 68 6.11 -34.60 -25.60
CA GLY A 68 5.91 -33.19 -25.24
C GLY A 68 4.97 -33.04 -24.04
N ALA A 69 3.84 -33.76 -24.05
CA ALA A 69 2.91 -33.79 -22.92
C ALA A 69 3.57 -34.33 -21.65
N ALA A 70 4.30 -35.46 -21.73
CA ALA A 70 5.00 -36.02 -20.58
C ALA A 70 6.05 -35.05 -20.01
N PHE A 71 6.81 -34.37 -20.87
CA PHE A 71 7.80 -33.38 -20.46
C PHE A 71 7.16 -32.17 -19.75
N MET A 72 6.09 -31.61 -20.31
CA MET A 72 5.37 -30.49 -19.68
C MET A 72 4.80 -30.86 -18.31
N ILE A 73 4.30 -32.09 -18.15
CA ILE A 73 3.82 -32.58 -16.87
C ILE A 73 4.96 -32.67 -15.84
N VAL A 74 6.13 -33.17 -16.25
CA VAL A 74 7.31 -33.22 -15.37
C VAL A 74 7.76 -31.83 -14.95
N VAL A 75 7.80 -30.86 -15.88
CA VAL A 75 8.17 -29.47 -15.58
C VAL A 75 7.18 -28.84 -14.61
N ALA A 76 5.87 -28.99 -14.86
CA ALA A 76 4.84 -28.48 -13.96
C ALA A 76 4.91 -29.12 -12.57
N ALA A 77 5.17 -30.43 -12.49
CA ALA A 77 5.36 -31.15 -11.24
C ALA A 77 6.60 -30.66 -10.47
N ALA A 78 7.70 -30.42 -11.17
CA ALA A 78 8.93 -29.89 -10.57
C ALA A 78 8.72 -28.47 -10.04
N PHE A 79 8.05 -27.60 -10.80
CA PHE A 79 7.73 -26.24 -10.35
C PHE A 79 6.80 -26.25 -9.14
N ALA A 80 5.73 -27.05 -9.17
CA ALA A 80 4.82 -27.20 -8.04
C ALA A 80 5.53 -27.79 -6.81
N GLY A 81 6.42 -28.78 -7.00
CA GLY A 81 7.21 -29.38 -5.94
C GLY A 81 8.18 -28.37 -5.31
N PHE A 82 8.86 -27.58 -6.14
CA PHE A 82 9.75 -26.52 -5.68
C PHE A 82 9.00 -25.41 -4.95
N ALA A 83 7.87 -24.95 -5.49
CA ALA A 83 7.01 -23.97 -4.86
C ALA A 83 6.54 -24.44 -3.48
N ASN A 84 6.15 -25.70 -3.33
CA ASN A 84 5.73 -26.26 -2.04
C ASN A 84 6.90 -26.61 -1.09
N TRP A 85 8.13 -26.71 -1.59
CA TRP A 85 9.33 -26.92 -0.77
C TRP A 85 9.81 -25.62 -0.13
N LEU A 86 9.61 -24.48 -0.81
CA LEU A 86 9.83 -23.19 -0.18
C LEU A 86 8.90 -23.04 1.04
N PRO A 87 9.42 -22.57 2.19
CA PRO A 87 8.61 -22.29 3.37
C PRO A 87 7.41 -21.44 2.97
N GLN A 88 6.22 -22.02 3.09
CA GLN A 88 4.99 -21.28 2.87
C GLN A 88 4.78 -20.41 4.11
N THR A 89 5.26 -19.17 4.07
CA THR A 89 4.83 -18.16 5.04
C THR A 89 3.37 -17.84 4.71
N ILE A 90 2.46 -18.63 5.31
CA ILE A 90 1.10 -18.16 5.49
C ILE A 90 1.27 -16.95 6.40
N GLY A 91 1.01 -15.75 5.89
CA GLY A 91 0.76 -14.62 6.76
C GLY A 91 -0.47 -14.99 7.57
N GLU A 92 -0.28 -15.68 8.70
CA GLU A 92 -1.28 -15.66 9.74
C GLU A 92 -1.52 -14.18 10.00
N PRO A 93 -2.76 -13.71 9.82
CA PRO A 93 -3.06 -12.31 10.07
C PRO A 93 -2.49 -12.00 11.46
N PRO A 94 -1.77 -10.88 11.64
CA PRO A 94 -1.39 -10.45 12.98
C PRO A 94 -2.64 -10.59 13.84
N ALA A 95 -2.49 -11.16 15.04
CA ALA A 95 -3.59 -11.24 15.99
C ALA A 95 -4.30 -9.90 15.93
N LEU A 96 -5.59 -9.91 15.55
CA LEU A 96 -6.45 -8.74 15.40
C LEU A 96 -5.94 -7.70 16.38
N GLU A 97 -5.39 -6.60 15.85
CA GLU A 97 -4.92 -5.49 16.68
C GLU A 97 -6.03 -5.26 17.69
N GLU A 98 -5.73 -5.58 18.96
CA GLU A 98 -6.69 -5.35 20.02
C GLU A 98 -7.07 -3.89 19.86
N SER A 99 -8.37 -3.67 19.62
CA SER A 99 -8.92 -2.33 19.63
C SER A 99 -8.33 -1.65 20.84
N VAL A 100 -7.77 -0.46 20.62
CA VAL A 100 -7.20 0.39 21.67
C VAL A 100 -8.37 0.84 22.56
N GLU A 101 -8.95 -0.09 23.29
CA GLU A 101 -10.20 0.10 24.04
C GLU A 101 -9.91 0.77 25.38
N ASP A 102 -8.66 0.69 25.87
CA ASP A 102 -8.27 1.44 27.05
C ASP A 102 -6.76 1.75 27.15
N ILE A 103 -6.33 2.87 26.55
CA ILE A 103 -4.97 3.40 26.74
C ILE A 103 -4.63 3.73 28.19
N THR A 104 -5.63 3.91 29.08
CA THR A 104 -5.38 4.29 30.48
C THR A 104 -4.78 3.16 31.29
N SER A 105 -4.87 1.92 30.79
CA SER A 105 -4.28 0.74 31.39
C SER A 105 -2.81 0.51 30.99
N LEU A 106 -2.33 1.20 29.96
CA LEU A 106 -0.97 1.06 29.44
C LEU A 106 0.04 1.88 30.26
N SER A 107 1.25 1.35 30.40
CA SER A 107 2.37 2.15 30.88
C SER A 107 2.77 3.22 29.85
N PRO A 108 3.45 4.31 30.27
CA PRO A 108 3.91 5.34 29.33
C PRO A 108 4.77 4.80 28.19
N GLN A 109 5.58 3.75 28.44
CA GLN A 109 6.39 3.12 27.42
C GLN A 109 5.54 2.30 26.44
N GLU A 110 4.57 1.50 26.92
CA GLU A 110 3.68 0.73 26.05
C GLU A 110 2.81 1.66 25.18
N LEU A 111 2.37 2.79 25.74
CA LEU A 111 1.64 3.81 25.01
C LEU A 111 2.54 4.52 23.97
N ALA A 112 3.80 4.77 24.30
CA ALA A 112 4.78 5.29 23.34
C ALA A 112 5.08 4.29 22.21
N ASP A 113 5.19 3.00 22.51
CA ASP A 113 5.40 1.95 21.50
C ASP A 113 4.21 1.88 20.52
N LEU A 114 2.98 2.04 21.04
CA LEU A 114 1.78 2.20 20.21
C LEU A 114 1.84 3.47 19.35
N GLY A 115 2.27 4.60 19.93
CA GLY A 115 2.45 5.86 19.22
C GLY A 115 3.49 5.78 18.10
N GLU A 116 4.59 5.08 18.31
CA GLU A 116 5.59 4.79 17.28
C GLU A 116 4.96 4.00 16.12
N LYS A 117 4.26 2.91 16.45
CA LYS A 117 3.58 2.09 15.46
C LYS A 117 2.56 2.89 14.64
N LEU A 118 1.82 3.80 15.28
CA LEU A 118 0.86 4.66 14.59
C LEU A 118 1.56 5.69 13.71
N THR A 119 2.66 6.28 14.18
CA THR A 119 3.45 7.26 13.42
C THR A 119 3.98 6.68 12.11
N PHE A 120 4.54 5.47 12.15
CA PHE A 120 5.08 4.78 10.97
C PHE A 120 4.05 3.89 10.25
N GLY A 121 2.86 3.73 10.84
CA GLY A 121 1.77 2.90 10.35
C GLY A 121 0.57 3.74 9.94
N LYS A 122 -0.55 3.63 10.65
CA LYS A 122 -1.84 4.26 10.28
C LYS A 122 -1.76 5.78 10.08
N GLY A 123 -1.03 6.49 10.94
CA GLY A 123 -0.88 7.94 10.91
C GLY A 123 0.06 8.44 9.80
N LYS A 124 0.96 7.58 9.32
CA LYS A 124 1.87 7.84 8.18
C LYS A 124 2.65 9.15 8.30
N CYS A 125 2.90 9.61 9.53
CA CYS A 125 3.54 10.89 9.80
C CYS A 125 4.97 10.93 9.24
N SER A 126 5.64 9.77 9.21
CA SER A 126 6.99 9.60 8.67
C SER A 126 7.12 9.81 7.16
N LEU A 127 6.00 9.90 6.42
CA LEU A 127 6.04 10.25 5.00
C LEU A 127 6.36 11.74 4.76
N CYS A 128 6.15 12.57 5.78
CA CYS A 128 6.34 14.02 5.68
C CYS A 128 7.33 14.53 6.72
N HIS A 129 7.24 14.01 7.95
CA HIS A 129 8.04 14.46 9.07
C HIS A 129 9.28 13.60 9.23
N VAL A 130 10.39 14.28 9.48
CA VAL A 130 11.63 13.68 9.99
C VAL A 130 11.66 13.79 11.50
N PHE A 131 12.46 12.93 12.13
CA PHE A 131 12.49 12.85 13.58
C PHE A 131 13.89 12.73 14.18
N GLY A 132 14.94 12.71 13.37
CA GLY A 132 16.32 12.75 13.82
C GLY A 132 16.75 14.16 14.25
N SER A 133 17.70 14.23 15.19
CA SER A 133 18.23 15.51 15.70
C SER A 133 19.10 16.29 14.70
N SER A 134 19.59 15.61 13.66
CA SER A 134 20.44 16.18 12.61
C SER A 134 19.76 16.24 11.24
N GLU A 135 18.48 15.87 11.16
CA GLU A 135 17.71 15.84 9.92
C GLU A 135 17.00 17.18 9.71
N HIS A 136 17.01 17.69 8.49
CA HIS A 136 16.17 18.83 8.12
C HIS A 136 14.98 18.28 7.35
N GLY A 137 13.77 18.56 7.84
CA GLY A 137 12.57 18.23 7.10
C GLY A 137 12.41 19.24 5.96
N GLU A 138 12.38 18.74 4.73
CA GLU A 138 12.13 19.56 3.53
C GLU A 138 10.63 19.70 3.29
N ARG A 139 9.87 18.63 3.53
CA ARG A 139 8.42 18.58 3.31
C ARG A 139 7.59 19.10 4.48
N ALA A 140 8.04 18.85 5.72
CA ALA A 140 7.34 19.25 6.93
C ALA A 140 8.35 19.57 8.06
N PRO A 141 7.94 20.29 9.12
CA PRO A 141 8.82 20.60 10.23
C PRO A 141 9.44 19.34 10.85
N ASN A 142 10.74 19.40 11.17
CA ASN A 142 11.37 18.34 11.97
C ASN A 142 10.67 18.24 13.33
N MET A 143 10.34 17.03 13.77
CA MET A 143 9.61 16.75 15.00
C MET A 143 10.52 16.53 16.22
N PHE A 144 11.82 16.39 16.03
CA PHE A 144 12.79 16.32 17.14
C PHE A 144 12.75 17.62 17.96
N GLY A 145 12.68 17.50 19.29
CA GLY A 145 12.56 18.60 20.23
C GLY A 145 11.20 19.30 20.20
N LEU A 146 10.16 18.71 19.59
CA LEU A 146 8.85 19.36 19.49
C LEU A 146 8.24 19.65 20.86
N ALA A 147 8.27 18.68 21.78
CA ALA A 147 7.72 18.83 23.13
C ALA A 147 8.26 20.08 23.86
N ALA A 148 9.55 20.38 23.69
CA ALA A 148 10.17 21.57 24.25
C ALA A 148 9.80 22.83 23.45
N ARG A 149 9.95 22.78 22.11
CA ARG A 149 9.70 23.93 21.22
C ARG A 149 8.24 24.37 21.20
N ALA A 150 7.28 23.47 21.36
CA ALA A 150 5.86 23.79 21.35
C ALA A 150 5.48 24.84 22.41
N ASN A 151 6.08 24.77 23.60
CA ASN A 151 5.89 25.79 24.64
C ASN A 151 6.46 27.16 24.25
N GLU A 152 7.50 27.20 23.41
CA GLU A 152 8.05 28.44 22.88
C GLU A 152 7.21 28.97 21.72
N ILE A 153 6.72 28.08 20.86
CA ILE A 153 5.92 28.42 19.67
C ILE A 153 4.66 29.19 20.06
N VAL A 154 3.91 28.72 21.08
CA VAL A 154 2.70 29.40 21.55
C VAL A 154 2.96 30.82 22.07
N GLN A 155 4.22 31.14 22.39
CA GLN A 155 4.61 32.48 22.83
C GLN A 155 5.03 33.41 21.70
N LEU A 156 5.31 32.88 20.50
CA LEU A 156 5.78 33.67 19.36
C LEU A 156 4.71 34.66 18.88
N ASP A 157 5.17 35.84 18.45
CA ASP A 157 4.29 36.84 17.82
C ASP A 157 3.68 36.31 16.53
N SER A 158 4.37 35.42 15.80
CA SER A 158 3.85 34.77 14.58
C SER A 158 2.69 33.83 14.87
N TYR A 159 2.69 33.18 16.03
CA TYR A 159 1.58 32.31 16.46
C TYR A 159 0.39 33.15 16.94
N LYS A 160 0.66 34.15 17.79
CA LYS A 160 -0.37 35.07 18.33
C LYS A 160 -1.01 35.95 17.25
N ASN A 161 -0.25 36.34 16.23
CA ASN A 161 -0.70 37.17 15.10
C ASN A 161 -0.60 36.41 13.77
N ARG A 162 -1.09 35.18 13.78
CA ARG A 162 -1.20 34.30 12.61
C ARG A 162 -1.97 34.96 11.45
N ASP A 163 -1.50 34.71 10.23
CA ASP A 163 -2.17 35.10 8.97
C ASP A 163 -2.31 33.87 8.07
N THR A 164 -3.08 32.89 8.53
CA THR A 164 -3.39 31.69 7.75
C THR A 164 -4.77 31.79 7.11
N ILE A 165 -5.06 30.91 6.15
CA ILE A 165 -6.36 30.86 5.47
C ILE A 165 -7.50 30.47 6.43
N GLN A 166 -7.18 29.81 7.54
CA GLN A 166 -8.12 29.40 8.58
C GLN A 166 -7.45 29.57 9.94
N THR A 167 -7.60 30.76 10.52
CA THR A 167 -7.03 31.06 11.84
C THR A 167 -7.82 30.44 12.99
N VAL A 168 -9.05 30.00 12.74
CA VAL A 168 -9.95 29.34 13.69
C VAL A 168 -10.78 28.31 12.92
N ALA A 169 -10.61 27.02 13.19
CA ALA A 169 -11.48 25.96 12.69
C ALA A 169 -12.68 25.70 13.62
N TYR A 170 -12.42 25.74 14.93
CA TYR A 170 -13.37 25.46 16.00
C TYR A 170 -13.24 26.50 17.11
N ASP A 171 -14.24 26.61 17.98
CA ASP A 171 -14.20 27.56 19.08
C ASP A 171 -12.97 27.32 19.97
N GLY A 172 -12.17 28.36 20.18
CA GLY A 172 -10.90 28.26 20.91
C GLY A 172 -9.71 27.67 20.13
N SER A 173 -9.82 27.35 18.84
CA SER A 173 -8.67 26.95 18.01
C SER A 173 -7.82 28.15 17.54
N GLY A 174 -6.54 27.88 17.27
CA GLY A 174 -5.49 28.86 16.97
C GLY A 174 -4.98 29.62 18.20
N ILE A 175 -5.30 29.18 19.42
CA ILE A 175 -4.93 29.88 20.66
C ILE A 175 -4.50 28.90 21.76
N ALA A 176 -3.83 27.81 21.38
CA ALA A 176 -3.20 26.91 22.33
C ALA A 176 -2.28 27.66 23.32
N GLU A 177 -2.36 27.28 24.59
CA GLU A 177 -1.66 27.97 25.68
C GLU A 177 -0.36 27.27 26.12
N ASN A 178 -0.20 26.00 25.78
CA ASN A 178 0.92 25.15 26.21
C ASN A 178 1.25 24.09 25.14
N ALA A 179 2.33 23.33 25.36
CA ALA A 179 2.77 22.31 24.40
C ALA A 179 1.72 21.25 24.07
N VAL A 180 0.95 20.79 25.07
CA VAL A 180 -0.06 19.74 24.87
C VAL A 180 -1.18 20.25 23.97
N GLU A 181 -1.67 21.46 24.27
CA GLU A 181 -2.67 22.09 23.42
C GLU A 181 -2.12 22.41 22.02
N TYR A 182 -0.86 22.82 21.90
CA TYR A 182 -0.27 23.15 20.61
C TYR A 182 -0.20 21.92 19.69
N MET A 183 0.19 20.76 20.22
CA MET A 183 0.23 19.52 19.44
C MET A 183 -1.18 19.07 19.05
N ALA A 184 -2.12 19.07 20.00
CA ALA A 184 -3.52 18.73 19.71
C ALA A 184 -4.15 19.68 18.66
N GLU A 185 -3.89 20.98 18.77
CA GLU A 185 -4.35 21.98 17.81
C GLU A 185 -3.71 21.78 16.43
N SER A 186 -2.40 21.49 16.37
CA SER A 186 -1.70 21.26 15.11
C SER A 186 -2.25 20.03 14.37
N HIS A 187 -2.66 19.00 15.10
CA HIS A 187 -3.29 17.80 14.56
C HIS A 187 -4.75 18.02 14.11
N ALA A 188 -5.52 18.79 14.89
CA ALA A 188 -6.92 19.07 14.62
C ALA A 188 -7.13 20.15 13.55
N CYS A 189 -6.29 21.18 13.57
CA CYS A 189 -6.37 22.33 12.68
C CYS A 189 -4.96 22.73 12.20
N PRO A 190 -4.37 22.00 11.24
CA PRO A 190 -3.06 22.35 10.71
C PRO A 190 -3.00 23.75 10.08
N ASN A 191 -4.13 24.25 9.56
CA ASN A 191 -4.24 25.62 9.05
C ASN A 191 -4.33 26.69 10.15
N CYS A 192 -4.62 26.33 11.40
CA CYS A 192 -4.70 27.31 12.50
C CYS A 192 -3.34 27.94 12.78
N TYR A 193 -2.25 27.20 12.56
CA TYR A 193 -0.91 27.78 12.52
C TYR A 193 -0.02 26.97 11.58
N VAL A 194 0.48 27.64 10.54
CA VAL A 194 1.44 27.05 9.62
C VAL A 194 2.83 27.47 10.08
N SER A 195 3.70 26.49 10.32
CA SER A 195 5.10 26.78 10.64
C SER A 195 5.78 27.48 9.46
N PRO A 196 6.50 28.59 9.69
CA PRO A 196 7.16 29.32 8.61
C PRO A 196 8.08 28.42 7.78
N GLY A 197 8.00 28.53 6.46
CA GLY A 197 8.72 27.73 5.47
C GLY A 197 8.08 26.39 5.10
N TYR A 198 6.93 26.04 5.69
CA TYR A 198 6.29 24.73 5.52
C TYR A 198 4.84 24.79 5.01
N GLY A 199 4.36 25.95 4.55
CA GLY A 199 3.05 26.00 3.89
C GLY A 199 3.07 25.50 2.46
N LYS A 200 1.88 25.26 1.91
CA LYS A 200 1.68 24.94 0.50
C LYS A 200 2.36 25.99 -0.38
N ARG A 201 3.02 25.55 -1.44
CA ARG A 201 3.76 26.43 -2.35
C ARG A 201 2.83 27.49 -2.94
N GLY A 202 3.34 28.71 -3.09
CA GLY A 202 2.55 29.85 -3.60
C GLY A 202 1.54 30.45 -2.61
N THR A 203 1.35 29.84 -1.43
CA THR A 203 0.44 30.39 -0.40
C THR A 203 1.13 31.34 0.58
N ASN A 204 2.47 31.42 0.55
CA ASN A 204 3.30 32.18 1.51
C ASN A 204 3.05 31.76 2.96
N ASP A 205 3.09 30.45 3.24
CA ASP A 205 2.83 29.87 4.57
C ASP A 205 1.42 30.14 5.13
N ARG A 206 0.44 30.44 4.27
CA ARG A 206 -0.92 30.72 4.72
C ARG A 206 -1.80 29.47 4.77
N GLU A 207 -1.43 28.43 4.01
CA GLU A 207 -2.15 27.16 3.95
C GLU A 207 -1.19 26.02 4.31
N SER A 208 -1.61 25.17 5.24
CA SER A 208 -0.87 23.97 5.64
C SER A 208 -1.09 22.87 4.61
N PRO A 209 -0.05 22.15 4.23
CA PRO A 209 -0.21 20.94 3.45
C PRO A 209 -0.55 19.71 4.29
N MET A 210 -0.45 19.80 5.62
CA MET A 210 -0.80 18.72 6.52
C MET A 210 -2.33 18.59 6.60
N PRO A 211 -2.90 17.39 6.41
CA PRO A 211 -4.33 17.18 6.59
C PRO A 211 -4.69 17.17 8.08
N ALA A 212 -5.93 17.51 8.40
CA ALA A 212 -6.46 17.30 9.75
C ALA A 212 -6.56 15.78 10.00
N ILE A 213 -5.73 15.26 10.91
CA ILE A 213 -5.45 13.80 10.98
C ILE A 213 -6.60 12.97 11.57
N HIS A 214 -7.55 13.64 12.23
CA HIS A 214 -8.82 13.04 12.68
C HIS A 214 -9.85 12.93 11.55
N LYS A 215 -9.57 13.46 10.36
CA LYS A 215 -10.45 13.33 9.18
C LYS A 215 -9.91 12.26 8.22
N PRO A 216 -10.75 11.76 7.29
CA PRO A 216 -10.26 10.91 6.21
C PRO A 216 -9.08 11.55 5.45
N PRO A 217 -8.09 10.77 5.00
CA PRO A 217 -8.04 9.30 5.00
C PRO A 217 -7.53 8.67 6.31
N LEU A 218 -6.89 9.44 7.18
CA LEU A 218 -6.19 8.88 8.35
C LEU A 218 -7.16 8.49 9.47
N SER A 219 -8.20 9.31 9.69
CA SER A 219 -9.28 9.05 10.67
C SER A 219 -8.76 8.55 12.02
N LEU A 220 -7.72 9.23 12.56
CA LEU A 220 -7.14 8.87 13.85
C LEU A 220 -8.10 9.25 14.98
N THR A 221 -8.31 8.31 15.90
CA THR A 221 -9.08 8.56 17.12
C THR A 221 -8.27 9.43 18.08
N ILE A 222 -8.93 10.06 19.05
CA ILE A 222 -8.25 10.85 20.08
C ILE A 222 -7.19 10.00 20.79
N ASP A 223 -7.50 8.75 21.14
CA ASP A 223 -6.58 7.88 21.87
C ASP A 223 -5.37 7.48 21.02
N GLU A 224 -5.55 7.30 19.71
CA GLU A 224 -4.43 7.09 18.78
C GLU A 224 -3.53 8.33 18.68
N MET A 225 -4.11 9.54 18.63
CA MET A 225 -3.34 10.78 18.61
C MET A 225 -2.61 11.03 19.94
N VAL A 226 -3.24 10.69 21.07
CA VAL A 226 -2.62 10.74 22.41
C VAL A 226 -1.44 9.77 22.50
N ALA A 227 -1.52 8.58 21.88
CA ALA A 227 -0.39 7.67 21.81
C ALA A 227 0.77 8.26 21.00
N ILE A 228 0.48 8.88 19.85
CA ILE A 228 1.49 9.58 19.02
C ILE A 228 2.17 10.70 19.82
N ASP A 229 1.42 11.54 20.51
CA ASP A 229 1.96 12.61 21.34
C ASP A 229 2.80 12.05 22.50
N THR A 230 2.34 10.97 23.15
CA THR A 230 3.10 10.29 24.21
C THR A 230 4.46 9.84 23.69
N TRP A 231 4.50 9.24 22.49
CA TRP A 231 5.75 8.84 21.86
C TRP A 231 6.69 10.03 21.59
N MET A 232 6.16 11.20 21.19
CA MET A 232 6.97 12.42 21.01
C MET A 232 7.76 12.81 22.28
N TYR A 233 7.18 12.63 23.47
CA TYR A 233 7.88 12.88 24.73
C TYR A 233 8.86 11.75 25.06
N VAL A 234 8.36 10.51 25.09
CA VAL A 234 9.11 9.37 25.64
C VAL A 234 10.35 9.06 24.82
N ARG A 235 10.29 9.19 23.48
CA ARG A 235 11.43 8.93 22.60
C ARG A 235 12.62 9.85 22.84
N GLU A 236 12.38 11.03 23.41
CA GLU A 236 13.42 12.02 23.76
C GLU A 236 13.83 11.92 25.24
N GLY A 237 13.33 10.90 25.94
CA GLY A 237 13.57 10.69 27.37
C GLY A 237 12.84 11.70 28.26
N LEU A 238 11.76 12.31 27.77
CA LEU A 238 10.92 13.22 28.53
C LEU A 238 9.73 12.47 29.15
N ASP A 239 9.29 12.94 30.32
CA ASP A 239 8.05 12.45 30.92
C ASP A 239 6.85 12.98 30.11
N ALA A 240 6.02 12.06 29.63
CA ALA A 240 4.79 12.43 28.94
C ALA A 240 3.75 13.03 29.93
N PRO A 241 2.95 14.02 29.49
CA PRO A 241 1.82 14.51 30.25
C PRO A 241 0.80 13.40 30.60
N PRO A 242 -0.08 13.61 31.59
CA PRO A 242 -1.17 12.68 31.86
C PRO A 242 -2.10 12.49 30.66
N ILE A 243 -2.55 11.25 30.44
CA ILE A 243 -3.46 10.90 29.34
C ILE A 243 -4.72 11.77 29.33
N ASP A 244 -5.31 12.01 30.51
CA ASP A 244 -6.53 12.81 30.63
C ASP A 244 -6.31 14.27 30.20
N ASP A 245 -5.14 14.85 30.49
CA ASP A 245 -4.79 16.21 30.07
C ASP A 245 -4.63 16.28 28.55
N MET A 246 -3.99 15.27 27.94
CA MET A 246 -3.85 15.17 26.48
C MET A 246 -5.21 14.98 25.79
N ARG A 247 -6.07 14.12 26.34
CA ARG A 247 -7.45 13.94 25.84
C ARG A 247 -8.22 15.24 25.88
N LEU A 248 -8.22 15.94 27.01
CA LEU A 248 -8.92 17.23 27.16
C LEU A 248 -8.42 18.26 26.14
N ALA A 249 -7.12 18.27 25.82
CA ALA A 249 -6.58 19.12 24.77
C ALA A 249 -7.14 18.77 23.37
N TYR A 250 -7.23 17.49 23.00
CA TYR A 250 -7.88 17.09 21.74
C TYR A 250 -9.36 17.41 21.73
N GLU A 251 -10.06 17.16 22.84
CA GLU A 251 -11.50 17.42 22.96
C GLU A 251 -11.84 18.90 22.84
N LYS A 252 -10.93 19.79 23.24
CA LYS A 252 -11.02 21.24 23.04
C LYS A 252 -11.03 21.62 21.55
N PHE A 253 -10.28 20.92 20.71
CA PHE A 253 -10.11 21.26 19.29
C PHE A 253 -10.85 20.34 18.32
N ILE A 254 -11.45 19.25 18.80
CA ILE A 254 -12.22 18.31 17.97
C ILE A 254 -13.64 18.18 18.54
N PRO A 255 -14.65 18.79 17.89
CA PRO A 255 -16.05 18.67 18.27
C PRO A 255 -16.51 17.22 18.34
N GLU A 256 -17.44 16.91 19.24
CA GLU A 256 -17.93 15.54 19.49
C GLU A 256 -18.45 14.85 18.22
N ASP A 257 -19.07 15.60 17.32
CA ASP A 257 -19.61 15.12 16.04
C ASP A 257 -18.55 14.88 14.95
N GLU A 258 -17.34 15.43 15.11
CA GLU A 258 -16.21 15.23 14.19
C GLU A 258 -15.21 14.19 14.69
N ARG A 259 -15.40 13.62 15.88
CA ARG A 259 -14.51 12.60 16.45
C ARG A 259 -14.70 11.26 15.73
N PRO A 260 -13.64 10.69 15.12
CA PRO A 260 -13.69 9.33 14.64
C PRO A 260 -14.02 8.39 15.79
N GLN A 261 -15.06 7.59 15.63
CA GLN A 261 -15.28 6.47 16.54
C GLN A 261 -14.21 5.41 16.27
N ALA A 262 -13.77 4.72 17.32
CA ALA A 262 -13.01 3.50 17.16
C ALA A 262 -13.82 2.58 16.25
N SER A 263 -13.37 2.39 15.01
CA SER A 263 -13.99 1.43 14.13
C SER A 263 -13.83 0.06 14.79
N ALA A 264 -14.94 -0.59 15.17
CA ALA A 264 -14.93 -2.03 15.32
C ALA A 264 -14.43 -2.59 13.99
N GLY A 265 -13.21 -3.14 13.99
CA GLY A 265 -12.40 -3.50 12.84
C GLY A 265 -13.19 -3.60 11.54
N GLY A 266 -13.18 -2.52 10.75
CA GLY A 266 -13.39 -2.63 9.32
C GLY A 266 -12.18 -3.40 8.79
N GLU A 267 -12.43 -4.56 8.21
CA GLU A 267 -11.44 -5.48 7.66
C GLU A 267 -10.43 -4.77 6.76
N GLU A 268 -9.34 -4.26 7.32
CA GLU A 268 -8.14 -3.88 6.59
C GLU A 268 -7.03 -4.75 7.15
N ALA A 269 -6.86 -5.91 6.51
CA ALA A 269 -5.78 -6.82 6.79
C ALA A 269 -4.44 -6.11 6.55
N GLY A 270 -3.90 -5.53 7.63
CA GLY A 270 -2.49 -5.18 7.74
C GLY A 270 -1.67 -6.45 7.55
N SER A 271 -1.20 -6.68 6.33
CA SER A 271 -0.24 -7.73 6.02
C SER A 271 1.12 -7.32 6.58
N GLY A 272 1.39 -7.77 7.81
CA GLY A 272 2.72 -7.73 8.40
C GLY A 272 3.72 -8.54 7.57
N GLY A 273 4.55 -7.81 6.84
CA GLY A 273 5.72 -8.21 6.07
C GLY A 273 6.31 -6.90 5.54
N GLU A 274 7.63 -6.81 5.45
CA GLU A 274 8.37 -5.62 5.02
C GLU A 274 7.62 -4.89 3.89
N ASN A 275 7.10 -3.69 4.20
CA ASN A 275 6.06 -2.91 3.50
C ASN A 275 4.71 -3.65 3.27
N PRO A 276 3.70 -3.48 4.16
CA PRO A 276 2.33 -3.89 3.88
C PRO A 276 1.85 -3.22 2.59
N LEU A 277 1.37 -4.02 1.64
CA LEU A 277 0.77 -3.50 0.42
C LEU A 277 -0.38 -2.55 0.79
N LEU A 278 -0.38 -1.34 0.25
CA LEU A 278 -1.31 -0.27 0.62
C LEU A 278 -2.76 -0.55 0.21
N THR A 279 -2.98 -1.49 -0.70
CA THR A 279 -4.29 -1.81 -1.29
C THR A 279 -4.35 -3.26 -1.75
N THR A 280 -5.56 -3.79 -1.91
CA THR A 280 -5.82 -5.11 -2.51
C THR A 280 -6.10 -5.05 -4.01
N GLY A 281 -6.43 -3.85 -4.53
CA GLY A 281 -6.80 -3.61 -5.92
C GLY A 281 -8.25 -3.97 -6.26
N ASN A 282 -9.07 -4.37 -5.27
CA ASN A 282 -10.50 -4.65 -5.42
C ASN A 282 -11.40 -3.46 -5.10
N GLU A 283 -10.84 -2.44 -4.46
CA GLU A 283 -11.55 -1.27 -3.98
C GLU A 283 -12.12 -0.46 -5.15
N PRO A 284 -13.19 0.33 -4.96
CA PRO A 284 -13.57 1.38 -5.90
C PRO A 284 -12.38 2.28 -6.24
N LEU A 285 -12.37 2.85 -7.45
CA LEU A 285 -11.22 3.59 -7.93
C LEU A 285 -10.84 4.81 -7.05
N PRO A 286 -11.79 5.60 -6.52
CA PRO A 286 -11.48 6.66 -5.57
C PRO A 286 -10.76 6.15 -4.31
N ASP A 287 -11.33 5.15 -3.65
CA ASP A 287 -10.75 4.50 -2.46
C ASP A 287 -9.36 3.92 -2.77
N LEU A 288 -9.16 3.42 -3.99
CA LEU A 288 -7.88 2.87 -4.42
C LEU A 288 -6.80 3.95 -4.50
N PHE A 289 -7.10 5.12 -5.07
CA PHE A 289 -6.18 6.26 -5.09
C PHE A 289 -5.93 6.86 -3.70
N GLU A 290 -6.96 6.89 -2.86
CA GLU A 290 -6.89 7.37 -1.49
C GLU A 290 -6.00 6.47 -0.63
N LYS A 291 -6.27 5.15 -0.62
CA LYS A 291 -5.49 4.17 0.16
C LYS A 291 -4.07 4.00 -0.36
N ALA A 292 -3.88 4.06 -1.68
CA ALA A 292 -2.55 4.14 -2.29
C ALA A 292 -1.88 5.51 -2.10
N GLN A 293 -2.55 6.46 -1.46
CA GLN A 293 -2.05 7.78 -1.06
C GLN A 293 -1.65 8.71 -2.22
N CYS A 294 -2.06 8.38 -3.44
CA CYS A 294 -1.79 9.23 -4.60
C CYS A 294 -2.43 10.61 -4.43
N THR A 295 -3.60 10.67 -3.77
CA THR A 295 -4.35 11.91 -3.53
C THR A 295 -3.68 12.88 -2.55
N ILE A 296 -2.73 12.41 -1.74
CA ILE A 296 -1.99 13.28 -0.80
C ILE A 296 -1.10 14.24 -1.58
N CYS A 297 -0.49 13.76 -2.66
CA CYS A 297 0.50 14.53 -3.41
C CYS A 297 -0.02 15.04 -4.74
N HIS A 298 -0.87 14.27 -5.42
CA HIS A 298 -1.27 14.57 -6.80
C HIS A 298 -2.73 15.03 -6.90
N ILE A 299 -2.96 16.02 -7.76
CA ILE A 299 -4.29 16.26 -8.32
C ILE A 299 -4.61 15.17 -9.33
N ILE A 300 -5.74 14.50 -9.13
CA ILE A 300 -6.21 13.38 -9.94
C ILE A 300 -7.58 13.73 -10.55
N PRO A 301 -7.61 14.31 -11.76
CA PRO A 301 -8.84 14.76 -12.40
C PRO A 301 -9.92 13.67 -12.46
N GLY A 302 -11.09 13.97 -11.91
CA GLY A 302 -12.25 13.07 -11.93
C GLY A 302 -12.37 12.15 -10.71
N ILE A 303 -11.38 12.11 -9.83
CA ILE A 303 -11.47 11.41 -8.54
C ILE A 303 -11.94 12.39 -7.46
N PRO A 304 -13.01 12.08 -6.70
CA PRO A 304 -13.46 12.91 -5.59
C PRO A 304 -12.36 13.09 -4.53
N GLY A 305 -12.17 14.32 -4.03
CA GLY A 305 -11.20 14.61 -2.97
C GLY A 305 -9.72 14.61 -3.40
N ALA A 306 -9.46 14.77 -4.70
CA ALA A 306 -8.12 14.78 -5.28
C ALA A 306 -7.90 16.01 -6.17
N ASP A 307 -8.42 17.18 -5.78
CA ASP A 307 -8.45 18.41 -6.56
C ASP A 307 -7.62 19.57 -5.98
N ASP A 308 -6.94 19.36 -4.84
CA ASP A 308 -6.28 20.41 -4.06
C ASP A 308 -4.85 20.08 -3.58
N ALA A 309 -4.26 18.99 -4.07
CA ALA A 309 -2.89 18.58 -3.76
C ALA A 309 -1.84 19.30 -4.63
N ASP A 310 -0.76 19.81 -4.02
CA ASP A 310 0.26 20.61 -4.73
C ASP A 310 1.70 20.12 -4.50
N PHE A 311 1.85 18.89 -4.02
CA PHE A 311 3.19 18.31 -3.82
C PHE A 311 3.73 17.60 -5.05
N GLY A 312 2.85 17.03 -5.86
CA GLY A 312 3.19 16.29 -7.07
C GLY A 312 2.53 16.91 -8.29
N PRO A 313 3.05 16.61 -9.50
CA PRO A 313 2.48 17.14 -10.73
C PRO A 313 1.03 16.67 -10.94
N GLU A 314 0.19 17.53 -11.51
CA GLU A 314 -1.16 17.15 -11.93
C GLU A 314 -1.13 15.96 -12.92
N LEU A 315 -2.06 15.02 -12.75
CA LEU A 315 -2.07 13.76 -13.49
C LEU A 315 -2.85 13.81 -14.82
N TYR A 316 -2.76 14.90 -15.58
CA TYR A 316 -3.16 14.91 -17.01
C TYR A 316 -2.13 14.18 -17.89
N VAL A 317 -1.82 12.93 -17.54
CA VAL A 317 -0.62 12.21 -18.02
C VAL A 317 -0.67 11.90 -19.51
N LYS A 318 -1.86 11.75 -20.09
CA LYS A 318 -2.01 11.59 -21.54
C LYS A 318 -1.49 12.80 -22.33
N THR A 319 -1.61 13.99 -21.75
CA THR A 319 -1.10 15.24 -22.34
C THR A 319 0.36 15.49 -21.98
N SER A 320 0.76 15.24 -20.73
CA SER A 320 2.09 15.61 -20.22
C SER A 320 3.17 14.58 -20.55
N ALA A 321 2.90 13.27 -20.49
CA ALA A 321 3.90 12.23 -20.73
C ALA A 321 4.60 12.32 -22.10
N PRO A 322 3.91 12.54 -23.24
CA PRO A 322 4.58 12.66 -24.54
C PRO A 322 5.51 13.87 -24.65
N LYS A 323 5.31 14.90 -23.83
CA LYS A 323 6.19 16.07 -23.74
C LYS A 323 7.40 15.74 -22.85
N ARG A 324 7.16 15.12 -21.68
CA ARG A 324 8.17 14.74 -20.69
C ARG A 324 9.16 13.70 -21.24
N MET A 325 8.69 12.67 -21.94
CA MET A 325 9.57 11.68 -22.58
C MET A 325 10.49 12.26 -23.68
N LYS A 326 10.24 13.50 -24.14
CA LYS A 326 11.10 14.22 -25.09
C LYS A 326 11.96 15.28 -24.42
N ASP A 327 11.79 15.47 -23.12
CA ASP A 327 12.59 16.40 -22.35
C ASP A 327 14.05 15.94 -22.32
N LYS A 328 14.98 16.89 -22.24
CA LYS A 328 16.43 16.57 -22.22
C LYS A 328 16.87 15.91 -20.91
N GLY A 329 16.16 16.17 -19.82
CA GLY A 329 16.40 15.57 -18.50
C GLY A 329 15.77 14.20 -18.34
N TYR A 330 14.96 13.73 -19.29
CA TYR A 330 14.35 12.41 -19.22
C TYR A 330 15.38 11.31 -19.50
N THR A 331 15.64 10.47 -18.49
CA THR A 331 16.62 9.37 -18.56
C THR A 331 15.98 7.98 -18.62
N GLY A 332 14.65 7.91 -18.54
CA GLY A 332 13.89 6.68 -18.63
C GLY A 332 13.80 6.06 -20.02
N ALA A 333 13.19 4.88 -20.07
CA ALA A 333 13.08 4.04 -21.26
C ALA A 333 11.64 3.91 -21.80
N ALA A 334 10.67 4.58 -21.18
CA ALA A 334 9.28 4.49 -21.60
C ALA A 334 9.07 4.97 -23.04
N SER A 335 8.22 4.22 -23.76
CA SER A 335 7.85 4.51 -25.16
C SER A 335 6.35 4.77 -25.35
N SER A 336 5.56 4.62 -24.28
CA SER A 336 4.13 4.88 -24.26
C SER A 336 3.72 5.62 -22.99
N VAL A 337 2.51 6.20 -22.98
CA VAL A 337 1.96 6.88 -21.79
C VAL A 337 1.88 5.92 -20.60
N GLN A 338 1.40 4.69 -20.83
CA GLN A 338 1.31 3.66 -19.80
C GLN A 338 2.67 3.25 -19.25
N GLU A 339 3.67 3.08 -20.12
CA GLU A 339 5.04 2.77 -19.71
C GLU A 339 5.65 3.92 -18.90
N TYR A 340 5.39 5.17 -19.30
CA TYR A 340 5.88 6.35 -18.57
C TYR A 340 5.29 6.40 -17.16
N ILE A 341 3.98 6.13 -17.03
CA ILE A 341 3.33 6.06 -15.72
C ILE A 341 3.91 4.93 -14.88
N LEU A 342 4.05 3.74 -15.47
CA LEU A 342 4.60 2.58 -14.77
C LEU A 342 6.01 2.88 -14.24
N GLU A 343 6.86 3.43 -15.11
CA GLU A 343 8.22 3.83 -14.74
C GLU A 343 8.21 4.90 -13.63
N SER A 344 7.35 5.92 -13.75
CA SER A 344 7.23 6.98 -12.73
C SER A 344 6.75 6.46 -11.36
N ILE A 345 6.05 5.32 -11.31
CA ILE A 345 5.61 4.70 -10.04
C ILE A 345 6.67 3.73 -9.49
N MET A 346 7.33 3.00 -10.38
CA MET A 346 8.30 1.98 -10.00
C MET A 346 9.69 2.55 -9.68
N ASP A 347 10.04 3.68 -10.28
CA ASP A 347 11.34 4.34 -10.16
C ASP A 347 11.14 5.88 -10.18
N PRO A 348 10.52 6.46 -9.14
CA PRO A 348 10.00 7.83 -9.19
C PRO A 348 11.06 8.91 -9.45
N ASN A 349 12.26 8.73 -8.92
CA ASN A 349 13.37 9.67 -9.07
C ASN A 349 14.14 9.51 -10.40
N LEU A 350 13.79 8.56 -11.26
CA LEU A 350 14.41 8.40 -12.58
C LEU A 350 14.17 9.62 -13.49
N TYR A 351 13.02 10.26 -13.32
CA TYR A 351 12.73 11.56 -13.92
C TYR A 351 11.80 12.36 -13.02
N VAL A 352 12.38 13.34 -12.34
CA VAL A 352 11.61 14.34 -11.58
C VAL A 352 11.16 15.44 -12.54
N VAL A 353 9.86 15.71 -12.51
CA VAL A 353 9.25 16.76 -13.35
C VAL A 353 9.82 18.11 -12.92
N PRO A 354 10.18 19.00 -13.87
CA PRO A 354 10.65 20.34 -13.52
C PRO A 354 9.69 21.04 -12.56
N ASP A 355 10.27 21.79 -11.62
CA ASP A 355 9.59 22.49 -10.52
C ASP A 355 9.11 21.60 -9.36
N PHE A 356 9.38 20.29 -9.35
CA PHE A 356 9.14 19.40 -8.22
C PHE A 356 10.47 18.92 -7.62
N ASP A 357 10.47 18.64 -6.32
CA ASP A 357 11.67 18.19 -5.61
C ASP A 357 11.85 16.67 -5.76
N GLU A 358 13.12 16.23 -5.72
CA GLU A 358 13.47 14.81 -5.63
C GLU A 358 12.92 14.19 -4.34
N ASP A 359 12.71 12.88 -4.32
CA ASP A 359 12.25 12.10 -3.16
C ASP A 359 10.84 12.43 -2.61
N LEU A 360 10.10 13.37 -3.22
CA LEU A 360 8.70 13.62 -2.86
C LEU A 360 7.79 12.40 -3.05
N MET A 361 8.12 11.58 -4.05
CA MET A 361 7.57 10.25 -4.24
C MET A 361 8.67 9.24 -3.91
N PRO A 362 8.56 8.47 -2.80
CA PRO A 362 9.65 7.62 -2.32
C PRO A 362 10.15 6.60 -3.35
N ASP A 363 11.45 6.34 -3.40
CA ASP A 363 12.07 5.36 -4.31
C ASP A 363 11.45 3.96 -4.23
N ASP A 364 11.02 3.56 -3.03
CA ASP A 364 10.43 2.24 -2.79
C ASP A 364 8.90 2.23 -2.97
N PHE A 365 8.28 3.34 -3.39
CA PHE A 365 6.82 3.46 -3.47
C PHE A 365 6.20 2.36 -4.34
N GLY A 366 6.80 2.03 -5.47
CA GLY A 366 6.33 0.95 -6.35
C GLY A 366 6.25 -0.42 -5.68
N THR A 367 7.03 -0.64 -4.60
CA THR A 367 7.00 -1.89 -3.82
C THR A 367 5.78 -2.01 -2.92
N THR A 368 5.14 -0.87 -2.61
CA THR A 368 3.97 -0.79 -1.73
C THR A 368 2.65 -1.11 -2.45
N LEU A 369 2.68 -1.24 -3.78
CA LEU A 369 1.50 -1.49 -4.60
C LEU A 369 1.53 -2.88 -5.23
N ASN A 370 0.40 -3.60 -5.18
CA ASN A 370 0.28 -4.86 -5.89
C ASN A 370 0.02 -4.61 -7.40
N ALA A 371 0.31 -5.62 -8.23
CA ALA A 371 0.18 -5.51 -9.68
C ALA A 371 -1.25 -5.16 -10.16
N LYS A 372 -2.29 -5.60 -9.45
CA LYS A 372 -3.69 -5.28 -9.80
C LYS A 372 -4.00 -3.81 -9.54
N THR A 373 -3.58 -3.29 -8.39
CA THR A 373 -3.70 -1.86 -8.06
C THR A 373 -2.98 -1.02 -9.09
N LEU A 374 -1.71 -1.34 -9.36
CA LEU A 374 -0.87 -0.62 -10.31
C LEU A 374 -1.52 -0.58 -11.72
N PHE A 375 -2.02 -1.71 -12.20
CA PHE A 375 -2.73 -1.77 -13.49
C PHE A 375 -3.97 -0.87 -13.54
N ARG A 376 -4.79 -0.87 -12.48
CA ARG A 376 -6.01 -0.04 -12.42
C ARG A 376 -5.70 1.45 -12.35
N ILE A 377 -4.71 1.84 -11.55
CA ILE A 377 -4.19 3.21 -11.50
C ILE A 377 -3.75 3.64 -12.89
N ILE A 378 -2.79 2.91 -13.50
CA ILE A 378 -2.24 3.22 -14.83
C ILE A 378 -3.36 3.34 -15.87
N ASN A 379 -4.32 2.40 -15.87
CA ASN A 379 -5.42 2.40 -16.82
C ASN A 379 -6.23 3.71 -16.74
N TYR A 380 -6.54 4.19 -15.53
CA TYR A 380 -7.25 5.44 -15.35
C TYR A 380 -6.41 6.66 -15.74
N ILE A 381 -5.22 6.83 -15.13
CA ILE A 381 -4.43 8.06 -15.33
C ILE A 381 -3.86 8.19 -16.74
N SER A 382 -3.67 7.07 -17.46
CA SER A 382 -3.28 7.10 -18.88
C SER A 382 -4.34 7.69 -19.81
N GLN A 383 -5.58 7.82 -19.36
CA GLN A 383 -6.69 8.39 -20.12
C GLN A 383 -6.93 9.87 -19.84
N LEU A 384 -6.36 10.41 -18.76
CA LEU A 384 -6.55 11.80 -18.33
C LEU A 384 -5.84 12.78 -19.26
N GLU A 385 -6.62 13.65 -19.89
CA GLU A 385 -6.18 14.59 -20.92
C GLU A 385 -6.62 16.01 -20.57
N GLU A 386 -5.66 16.94 -20.56
CA GLU A 386 -5.90 18.35 -20.26
C GLU A 386 -6.99 18.93 -21.18
N GLY A 387 -7.97 19.62 -20.59
CA GLY A 387 -9.09 20.22 -21.32
C GLY A 387 -10.18 19.25 -21.79
N LYS A 388 -10.11 17.97 -21.42
CA LYS A 388 -11.18 16.99 -21.65
C LYS A 388 -11.81 16.51 -20.35
N THR A 389 -13.08 16.15 -20.41
CA THR A 389 -13.77 15.52 -19.28
C THR A 389 -13.09 14.20 -18.91
N PRO A 390 -12.72 13.98 -17.64
CA PRO A 390 -12.18 12.71 -17.17
C PRO A 390 -13.11 11.53 -17.46
N PRO A 391 -12.56 10.30 -17.62
CA PRO A 391 -13.37 9.12 -17.74
C PRO A 391 -14.15 8.86 -16.44
N ASP A 392 -15.32 8.26 -16.60
CA ASP A 392 -16.19 7.86 -15.50
C ASP A 392 -15.54 6.72 -14.69
N TYR A 393 -15.09 7.04 -13.47
CA TYR A 393 -14.38 6.11 -12.60
C TYR A 393 -15.27 4.97 -12.09
N GLU A 394 -16.60 5.12 -12.09
CA GLU A 394 -17.51 4.06 -11.64
C GLU A 394 -17.60 2.90 -12.65
N LYS A 395 -17.16 3.14 -13.89
CA LYS A 395 -17.17 2.18 -14.99
C LYS A 395 -15.81 1.48 -15.20
N MET A 396 -14.82 1.75 -14.35
CA MET A 396 -13.43 1.27 -14.45
C MET A 396 -12.99 0.48 -13.21
#